data_AF-V2XXC6-F1
#
_entry.id   AF-V2XXC6-F1
#
_cell.length_a   1.000
_cell.length_b   1.000
_cell.length_c   1.000
_cell.angle_alpha   90.00
_cell.angle_beta   90.00
_cell.angle_gamma   90.00
#
_symmetry.space_group_name_H-M   'P 1'
#
loop_
_entity.id
_entity.type
_entity.pdbx_description
1 polymer ?
#
loop_
_entity_poly.entity_id
_entity_poly.type
_entity_poly.pdbx_seq_one_letter_code
_entity_poly.pdbx_strand_id
1 'polypeptide(L)'
;MEIRDRAFHLLLRKCGDATPLLHAMRIGQSHRDVAIVLLGAYSRYINHLDESDIQKPKTKTLLNALRANLKLAIDFGLAKSQSDLTASFMQTLIMSQGDKWIHNRITDVSLALKAGTEGKPVHLAENAVRKFATRELGKAELIASLEDYVANATVDLLMMAAWSSVLAAVDDGEPIPTSYFARDDRVYKVFAERLDKHENTIRRTASKRLKWQLRVLRAVIEGRNNTYRRRVELLAGELDTGEGV
;
A
#
# COMPACT_ATOMS: atom_id res chain seq x y z
N MET A 1 -13.53 -3.14 -22.33
CA MET A 1 -13.19 -2.25 -21.20
C MET A 1 -12.76 -0.84 -21.66
N GLU A 2 -12.42 -0.63 -22.94
CA GLU A 2 -11.82 0.63 -23.45
C GLU A 2 -12.66 1.92 -23.38
N ILE A 3 -13.98 1.88 -23.59
CA ILE A 3 -14.79 3.12 -23.63
C ILE A 3 -14.94 3.74 -22.23
N ARG A 4 -15.10 2.88 -21.21
CA ARG A 4 -15.33 3.28 -19.82
C ARG A 4 -14.13 4.00 -19.22
N ASP A 5 -12.92 3.51 -19.48
CA ASP A 5 -11.71 4.06 -18.88
C ASP A 5 -11.26 5.35 -19.62
N ARG A 6 -11.55 5.47 -20.93
CA ARG A 6 -11.33 6.72 -21.70
C ARG A 6 -12.14 7.89 -21.15
N ALA A 7 -13.37 7.64 -20.70
CA ALA A 7 -14.27 8.67 -20.18
C ALA A 7 -14.20 8.87 -18.65
N PHE A 8 -13.37 8.10 -17.93
CA PHE A 8 -13.33 8.13 -16.47
C PHE A 8 -13.12 9.53 -15.88
N HIS A 9 -12.30 10.35 -16.54
CA HIS A 9 -12.04 11.74 -16.16
C HIS A 9 -13.31 12.60 -16.02
N LEU A 10 -14.41 12.25 -16.69
CA LEU A 10 -15.70 12.94 -16.58
C LEU A 10 -16.33 12.78 -15.20
N LEU A 11 -16.05 11.67 -14.48
CA LEU A 11 -16.53 11.46 -13.12
C LEU A 11 -15.85 12.36 -12.09
N LEU A 12 -14.67 12.91 -12.44
CA LEU A 12 -13.87 13.77 -11.58
C LEU A 12 -14.00 15.25 -11.94
N ARG A 13 -14.56 15.55 -13.12
CA ARG A 13 -14.78 16.91 -13.59
C ARG A 13 -15.95 17.53 -12.84
N LYS A 14 -15.83 18.81 -12.51
CA LYS A 14 -16.97 19.58 -11.99
C LYS A 14 -17.97 19.84 -13.10
N CYS A 15 -19.25 19.61 -12.80
CA CYS A 15 -20.38 20.05 -13.60
C CYS A 15 -21.12 21.10 -12.78
N GLY A 16 -20.96 22.38 -13.13
CA GLY A 16 -21.34 23.49 -12.25
C GLY A 16 -20.32 23.66 -11.11
N ASP A 17 -20.79 23.62 -9.86
CA ASP A 17 -19.99 23.87 -8.67
C ASP A 17 -19.45 22.59 -7.99
N ALA A 18 -19.96 21.41 -8.38
CA ALA A 18 -19.65 20.13 -7.75
C ALA A 18 -19.20 19.05 -8.74
N THR A 19 -18.43 18.07 -8.26
CA THR A 19 -18.21 16.79 -8.97
C THR A 19 -19.45 15.91 -8.84
N PRO A 20 -19.66 14.92 -9.72
CA PRO A 20 -20.76 13.97 -9.61
C PRO A 20 -20.89 13.32 -8.22
N LEU A 21 -19.76 12.93 -7.61
CA LEU A 21 -19.76 12.34 -6.27
C LEU A 21 -20.19 13.36 -5.20
N LEU A 22 -19.63 14.57 -5.23
CA LEU A 22 -20.01 15.62 -4.28
C LEU A 22 -21.48 16.01 -4.42
N HIS A 23 -21.98 16.07 -5.65
CA HIS A 23 -23.39 16.36 -5.92
C HIS A 23 -24.30 15.29 -5.32
N ALA A 24 -24.02 14.00 -5.58
CA ALA A 24 -24.78 12.89 -5.00
C ALA A 24 -24.78 12.93 -3.46
N MET A 25 -23.61 13.20 -2.85
CA MET A 25 -23.49 13.31 -1.39
C MET A 25 -24.28 14.49 -0.81
N ARG A 26 -24.31 15.64 -1.51
CA ARG A 26 -25.07 16.83 -1.07
C ARG A 26 -26.58 16.63 -1.09
N ILE A 27 -27.10 15.82 -2.01
CA ILE A 27 -28.54 15.49 -2.03
C ILE A 27 -28.91 14.61 -0.83
N GLY A 28 -27.99 13.76 -0.37
CA GLY A 28 -28.14 12.95 0.83
C GLY A 28 -28.69 11.55 0.55
N GLN A 29 -29.49 11.02 1.47
CA GLN A 29 -29.79 9.58 1.54
C GLN A 29 -30.45 9.02 0.27
N SER A 30 -31.25 9.81 -0.46
CA SER A 30 -31.91 9.38 -1.70
C SER A 30 -30.93 9.06 -2.85
N HIS A 31 -29.69 9.58 -2.79
CA HIS A 31 -28.64 9.37 -3.80
C HIS A 31 -27.44 8.62 -3.25
N ARG A 32 -27.60 7.96 -2.10
CA ARG A 32 -26.54 7.20 -1.46
C ARG A 32 -26.02 6.08 -2.36
N ASP A 33 -26.91 5.35 -3.04
CA ASP A 33 -26.52 4.26 -3.94
C ASP A 33 -25.72 4.78 -5.14
N VAL A 34 -26.05 5.98 -5.63
CA VAL A 34 -25.27 6.65 -6.69
C VAL A 34 -23.86 6.96 -6.19
N ALA A 35 -23.72 7.48 -4.97
CA ALA A 35 -22.41 7.72 -4.37
C ALA A 35 -21.60 6.42 -4.22
N ILE A 36 -22.25 5.32 -3.79
CA ILE A 36 -21.61 3.99 -3.69
C ILE A 36 -21.14 3.50 -5.06
N VAL A 37 -21.96 3.62 -6.12
CA VAL A 37 -21.59 3.22 -7.49
C VAL A 37 -20.38 4.03 -7.99
N LEU A 38 -20.35 5.34 -7.72
CA LEU A 38 -19.21 6.19 -8.08
C LEU A 38 -17.93 5.82 -7.32
N LEU A 39 -18.02 5.54 -6.02
CA LEU A 39 -16.89 5.04 -5.23
C LEU A 39 -16.38 3.69 -5.72
N GLY A 40 -17.29 2.78 -6.09
CA GLY A 40 -16.94 1.50 -6.72
C GLY A 40 -16.22 1.69 -8.06
N ALA A 41 -16.64 2.67 -8.87
CA ALA A 41 -15.95 3.02 -10.10
C ALA A 41 -14.54 3.58 -9.83
N TYR A 42 -14.36 4.37 -8.77
CA TYR A 42 -13.06 4.91 -8.37
C TYR A 42 -12.12 3.80 -7.92
N SER A 43 -12.57 2.94 -7.00
CA SER A 43 -11.80 1.79 -6.52
C SER A 43 -11.37 0.89 -7.69
N ARG A 44 -12.31 0.57 -8.60
CA ARG A 44 -12.00 -0.22 -9.78
C ARG A 44 -10.94 0.44 -10.66
N TYR A 45 -11.04 1.74 -10.94
CA TYR A 45 -10.04 2.45 -11.74
C TYR A 45 -8.65 2.37 -11.09
N ILE A 46 -8.55 2.65 -9.78
CA ILE A 46 -7.28 2.58 -9.03
C ILE A 46 -6.67 1.17 -9.09
N ASN A 47 -7.48 0.13 -8.93
CA ASN A 47 -7.01 -1.25 -8.96
C ASN A 47 -6.56 -1.71 -10.36
N HIS A 48 -7.05 -1.11 -11.44
CA HIS A 48 -6.66 -1.45 -12.81
C HIS A 48 -5.55 -0.55 -13.39
N LEU A 49 -5.02 0.39 -12.60
CA LEU A 49 -3.87 1.19 -13.03
C LEU A 49 -2.58 0.38 -12.98
N ASP A 50 -1.92 0.30 -14.14
CA ASP A 50 -0.58 -0.25 -14.33
C ASP A 50 0.51 0.79 -14.07
N GLU A 51 1.73 0.32 -13.76
CA GLU A 51 2.87 1.19 -13.47
C GLU A 51 3.14 2.21 -14.59
N SER A 52 3.12 1.74 -15.85
CA SER A 52 3.38 2.58 -17.02
C SER A 52 2.34 3.70 -17.18
N ASP A 53 1.10 3.48 -16.72
CA ASP A 53 0.04 4.47 -16.75
C ASP A 53 0.17 5.49 -15.62
N ILE A 54 0.59 5.04 -14.43
CA ILE A 54 0.74 5.89 -13.24
C ILE A 54 1.80 6.98 -13.48
N GLN A 55 2.85 6.66 -14.23
CA GLN A 55 3.90 7.62 -14.55
C GLN A 55 3.45 8.73 -15.51
N LYS A 56 2.35 8.54 -16.25
CA LYS A 56 1.85 9.54 -17.19
C LYS A 56 1.36 10.79 -16.44
N PRO A 57 1.76 12.01 -16.85
CA PRO A 57 1.34 13.25 -16.17
C PRO A 57 -0.18 13.41 -16.04
N LYS A 58 -0.92 13.01 -17.10
CA LYS A 58 -2.39 13.02 -17.10
C LYS A 58 -2.97 12.14 -16.00
N THR A 59 -2.41 10.94 -15.79
CA THR A 59 -2.84 10.01 -14.74
C THR A 59 -2.55 10.58 -13.36
N LYS A 60 -1.39 11.23 -13.15
CA LYS A 60 -1.08 11.91 -11.88
C LYS A 60 -2.10 13.01 -11.55
N THR A 61 -2.53 13.78 -12.55
CA THR A 61 -3.63 14.76 -12.38
C THR A 61 -4.94 14.09 -11.98
N LEU A 62 -5.29 12.96 -12.61
CA LEU A 62 -6.49 12.20 -12.26
C LEU A 62 -6.42 11.61 -10.85
N LEU A 63 -5.27 11.07 -10.44
CA LEU A 63 -5.05 10.55 -9.09
C LEU A 63 -5.17 11.66 -8.04
N ASN A 64 -4.67 12.86 -8.31
CA ASN A 64 -4.85 14.01 -7.43
C ASN A 64 -6.33 14.40 -7.28
N ALA A 65 -7.10 14.39 -8.38
CA ALA A 65 -8.53 14.66 -8.34
C ALA A 65 -9.31 13.55 -7.63
N LEU A 66 -8.95 12.28 -7.84
CA LEU A 66 -9.51 11.13 -7.13
C LEU A 66 -9.27 11.25 -5.62
N ARG A 67 -8.04 11.54 -5.21
CA ARG A 67 -7.68 11.70 -3.80
C ARG A 67 -8.56 12.75 -3.11
N ALA A 68 -8.76 13.90 -3.75
CA ALA A 68 -9.62 14.95 -3.22
C ALA A 68 -11.08 14.49 -3.08
N ASN A 69 -11.62 13.78 -4.07
CA ASN A 69 -12.99 13.26 -4.02
C ASN A 69 -13.17 12.16 -2.97
N LEU A 70 -12.21 11.24 -2.85
CA LEU A 70 -12.22 10.18 -1.84
C LEU A 70 -12.10 10.77 -0.43
N LYS A 71 -11.26 11.79 -0.24
CA LYS A 71 -11.17 12.51 1.05
C LYS A 71 -12.49 13.16 1.43
N LEU A 72 -13.14 13.83 0.47
CA LEU A 72 -14.48 14.38 0.69
C LEU A 72 -15.48 13.29 1.09
N ALA A 73 -15.48 12.14 0.42
CA ALA A 73 -16.37 11.04 0.78
C ALA A 73 -16.14 10.51 2.21
N ILE A 74 -14.87 10.45 2.64
CA ILE A 74 -14.50 10.10 4.01
C ILE A 74 -15.04 11.15 4.99
N ASP A 75 -14.85 12.45 4.68
CA ASP A 75 -15.28 13.56 5.54
C ASP A 75 -16.81 13.68 5.63
N PHE A 76 -17.54 13.26 4.60
CA PHE A 76 -19.00 13.12 4.61
C PHE A 76 -19.49 11.85 5.33
N GLY A 77 -18.58 11.04 5.90
CA GLY A 77 -18.92 9.88 6.74
C GLY A 77 -19.27 8.60 5.96
N LEU A 78 -19.09 8.56 4.64
CA LEU A 78 -19.37 7.36 3.83
C LEU A 78 -18.49 6.17 4.20
N ALA A 79 -17.34 6.43 4.83
CA ALA A 79 -16.40 5.41 5.28
C ALA A 79 -17.00 4.44 6.32
N LYS A 80 -18.05 4.85 7.06
CA LYS A 80 -18.80 3.94 7.96
C LYS A 80 -19.57 2.85 7.22
N SER A 81 -19.86 3.05 5.94
CA SER A 81 -20.65 2.13 5.11
C SER A 81 -19.90 1.56 3.93
N GLN A 82 -18.63 1.92 3.74
CA GLN A 82 -17.78 1.50 2.64
C GLN A 82 -16.39 1.16 3.19
N SER A 83 -16.16 -0.12 3.50
CA SER A 83 -14.91 -0.63 4.08
C SER A 83 -13.68 -0.25 3.25
N ASP A 84 -13.82 -0.29 1.93
CA ASP A 84 -12.72 -0.18 0.98
C ASP A 84 -12.37 1.28 0.64
N LEU A 85 -13.15 2.24 1.15
CA LEU A 85 -12.96 3.66 0.89
C LEU A 85 -11.62 4.16 1.45
N THR A 86 -11.28 3.74 2.67
CA THR A 86 -10.00 4.07 3.31
C THR A 86 -8.84 3.50 2.51
N ALA A 87 -8.92 2.22 2.12
CA ALA A 87 -7.87 1.59 1.32
C ALA A 87 -7.71 2.29 -0.04
N SER A 88 -8.80 2.58 -0.73
CA SER A 88 -8.78 3.28 -2.03
C SER A 88 -8.17 4.68 -1.91
N PHE A 89 -8.50 5.42 -0.84
CA PHE A 89 -7.90 6.72 -0.55
C PHE A 89 -6.39 6.59 -0.32
N MET A 90 -5.97 5.67 0.55
CA MET A 90 -4.56 5.47 0.87
C MET A 90 -3.75 5.02 -0.34
N GLN A 91 -4.26 4.11 -1.15
CA GLN A 91 -3.61 3.69 -2.40
C GLN A 91 -3.46 4.87 -3.37
N THR A 92 -4.51 5.67 -3.54
CA THR A 92 -4.45 6.86 -4.41
C THR A 92 -3.43 7.87 -3.89
N LEU A 93 -3.36 8.08 -2.58
CA LEU A 93 -2.39 8.96 -1.95
C LEU A 93 -0.95 8.47 -2.21
N ILE A 94 -0.69 7.18 -2.00
CA ILE A 94 0.61 6.58 -2.26
C ILE A 94 1.02 6.75 -3.73
N MET A 95 0.13 6.40 -4.67
CA MET A 95 0.40 6.47 -6.10
C MET A 95 0.56 7.90 -6.63
N SER A 96 -0.05 8.90 -5.98
CA SER A 96 0.07 10.30 -6.39
C SER A 96 1.24 11.03 -5.77
N GLN A 97 1.57 10.75 -4.50
CA GLN A 97 2.48 11.59 -3.70
C GLN A 97 3.32 10.81 -2.66
N GLY A 98 3.14 9.49 -2.51
CA GLY A 98 3.77 8.70 -1.45
C GLY A 98 5.17 8.18 -1.73
N ASP A 99 5.65 8.31 -2.97
CA ASP A 99 6.91 7.71 -3.43
C ASP A 99 8.12 8.04 -2.55
N LYS A 100 8.36 9.33 -2.31
CA LYS A 100 9.43 9.81 -1.42
C LYS A 100 9.29 9.26 0.01
N TRP A 101 8.07 9.19 0.52
CA TRP A 101 7.83 8.66 1.86
C TRP A 101 8.16 7.17 1.93
N ILE A 102 7.74 6.37 0.95
CA ILE A 102 8.04 4.94 0.87
C ILE A 102 9.55 4.72 0.80
N HIS A 103 10.26 5.40 -0.09
CA HIS A 103 11.72 5.28 -0.19
C HIS A 103 12.43 5.59 1.12
N ASN A 104 12.04 6.66 1.81
CA ASN A 104 12.60 6.98 3.13
C ASN A 104 12.30 5.88 4.16
N ARG A 105 11.10 5.30 4.15
CA ARG A 105 10.74 4.22 5.08
C ARG A 105 11.43 2.90 4.75
N ILE A 106 11.65 2.59 3.48
CA ILE A 106 12.45 1.43 3.03
C ILE A 106 13.85 1.53 3.63
N THR A 107 14.49 2.70 3.55
CA THR A 107 15.82 2.93 4.13
C THR A 107 15.83 2.71 5.64
N ASP A 108 14.90 3.34 6.37
CA ASP A 108 14.82 3.22 7.84
C ASP A 108 14.57 1.77 8.28
N VAL A 109 13.64 1.06 7.63
CA VAL A 109 13.31 -0.33 7.96
C VAL A 109 14.45 -1.27 7.55
N SER A 110 15.16 -0.98 6.45
CA SER A 110 16.35 -1.74 6.05
C SER A 110 17.47 -1.64 7.10
N LEU A 111 17.67 -0.45 7.67
CA LEU A 111 18.60 -0.26 8.80
C LEU A 111 18.14 -1.02 10.05
N ALA A 112 16.86 -0.96 10.39
CA ALA A 112 16.31 -1.71 11.53
C ALA A 112 16.44 -3.24 11.34
N LEU A 113 16.20 -3.75 10.14
CA LEU A 113 16.41 -5.18 9.81
C LEU A 113 17.87 -5.58 10.03
N LYS A 114 18.82 -4.74 9.60
CA LYS A 114 20.26 -4.97 9.82
C LYS A 114 20.63 -4.96 11.30
N ALA A 115 20.01 -4.08 12.09
CA ALA A 115 20.32 -3.86 13.50
C ALA A 115 19.92 -5.01 14.44
N GLY A 116 19.19 -6.02 13.98
CA GLY A 116 18.78 -7.09 14.90
C GLY A 116 17.32 -7.03 15.29
N THR A 117 16.97 -7.83 16.28
CA THR A 117 15.76 -7.65 17.08
C THR A 117 15.78 -6.33 17.85
N GLU A 118 16.98 -5.82 18.20
CA GLU A 118 17.17 -4.48 18.80
C GLU A 118 16.57 -3.37 17.94
N GLY A 119 16.64 -3.51 16.60
CA GLY A 119 16.09 -2.54 15.65
C GLY A 119 14.56 -2.51 15.62
N LYS A 120 13.89 -3.54 16.14
CA LYS A 120 12.42 -3.72 16.11
C LYS A 120 11.79 -3.34 14.75
N PRO A 121 12.25 -3.94 13.63
CA PRO A 121 11.85 -3.55 12.29
C PRO A 121 10.33 -3.61 12.04
N VAL A 122 9.62 -4.57 12.63
CA VAL A 122 8.17 -4.72 12.43
C VAL A 122 7.42 -3.59 13.12
N HIS A 123 7.72 -3.35 14.39
CA HIS A 123 7.17 -2.22 15.15
C HIS A 123 7.52 -0.87 14.51
N LEU A 124 8.74 -0.70 13.97
CA LEU A 124 9.13 0.51 13.26
C LEU A 124 8.29 0.71 11.99
N ALA A 125 8.13 -0.33 11.18
CA ALA A 125 7.32 -0.30 9.97
C ALA A 125 5.85 0.01 10.28
N GLU A 126 5.25 -0.70 11.24
CA GLU A 126 3.85 -0.52 11.63
C GLU A 126 3.59 0.90 12.13
N ASN A 127 4.45 1.42 13.03
CA ASN A 127 4.30 2.78 13.52
C ASN A 127 4.45 3.84 12.43
N ALA A 128 5.36 3.63 11.49
CA ALA A 128 5.55 4.55 10.38
C ALA A 128 4.28 4.62 9.51
N VAL A 129 3.73 3.47 9.13
CA VAL A 129 2.50 3.37 8.34
C VAL A 129 1.31 3.95 9.09
N ARG A 130 1.15 3.60 10.37
CA ARG A 130 0.06 4.10 11.23
C ARG A 130 0.10 5.61 11.37
N LYS A 131 1.28 6.19 11.64
CA LYS A 131 1.47 7.66 11.71
C LYS A 131 1.18 8.34 10.39
N PHE A 132 1.58 7.73 9.27
CA PHE A 132 1.29 8.26 7.94
C PHE A 132 -0.22 8.27 7.70
N ALA A 133 -0.90 7.15 7.91
CA ALA A 133 -2.33 7.06 7.65
C ALA A 133 -3.17 7.96 8.57
N THR A 134 -2.85 8.04 9.87
CA THR A 134 -3.58 8.91 10.80
C THR A 134 -3.40 10.40 10.48
N ARG A 135 -2.20 10.81 10.04
CA ARG A 135 -1.96 12.20 9.59
C ARG A 135 -2.83 12.58 8.40
N GLU A 136 -2.99 11.67 7.45
CA GLU A 136 -3.65 11.95 6.16
C GLU A 136 -5.18 11.80 6.23
N LEU A 137 -5.67 10.93 7.11
CA LEU A 137 -7.10 10.73 7.36
C LEU A 137 -7.67 11.73 8.38
N GLY A 138 -6.85 12.27 9.28
CA GLY A 138 -7.30 13.20 10.32
C GLY A 138 -8.16 12.52 11.40
N LYS A 139 -9.15 13.24 11.96
CA LYS A 139 -10.06 12.76 13.03
C LYS A 139 -11.12 11.75 12.55
N ALA A 140 -11.01 11.21 11.34
CA ALA A 140 -11.98 10.24 10.85
C ALA A 140 -11.90 8.96 11.72
N GLU A 141 -12.98 8.68 12.47
CA GLU A 141 -13.15 7.44 13.24
C GLU A 141 -13.19 6.24 12.28
N LEU A 142 -12.02 5.73 11.92
CA LEU A 142 -11.88 4.57 11.04
C LEU A 142 -10.90 3.60 11.67
N ILE A 143 -11.40 2.75 12.57
CA ILE A 143 -10.56 1.88 13.42
C ILE A 143 -10.56 0.42 12.95
N ALA A 144 -11.40 0.00 11.99
CA ALA A 144 -11.36 -1.37 11.46
C ALA A 144 -10.63 -1.47 10.11
N SER A 145 -11.12 -0.77 9.07
CA SER A 145 -10.50 -0.82 7.73
C SER A 145 -9.11 -0.21 7.67
N LEU A 146 -8.77 0.66 8.61
CA LEU A 146 -7.42 1.20 8.75
C LEU A 146 -6.44 0.13 9.23
N GLU A 147 -6.84 -0.76 10.14
CA GLU A 147 -5.95 -1.79 10.69
C GLU A 147 -5.56 -2.82 9.62
N ASP A 148 -6.50 -3.21 8.77
CA ASP A 148 -6.21 -4.12 7.65
C ASP A 148 -5.25 -3.48 6.65
N TYR A 149 -5.44 -2.19 6.33
CA TYR A 149 -4.50 -1.44 5.50
C TYR A 149 -3.13 -1.34 6.15
N VAL A 150 -3.06 -0.96 7.44
CA VAL A 150 -1.81 -0.82 8.19
C VAL A 150 -1.06 -2.16 8.21
N ALA A 151 -1.76 -3.26 8.46
CA ALA A 151 -1.14 -4.58 8.49
C ALA A 151 -0.58 -4.99 7.12
N ASN A 152 -1.33 -4.80 6.02
CA ASN A 152 -0.82 -5.07 4.67
C ASN A 152 0.40 -4.21 4.33
N ALA A 153 0.28 -2.89 4.50
CA ALA A 153 1.34 -1.92 4.24
C ALA A 153 2.61 -2.18 5.09
N THR A 154 2.46 -2.67 6.32
CA THR A 154 3.59 -3.05 7.18
C THR A 154 4.38 -4.21 6.59
N VAL A 155 3.67 -5.26 6.17
CA VAL A 155 4.25 -6.46 5.55
C VAL A 155 4.95 -6.10 4.24
N ASP A 156 4.32 -5.27 3.41
CA ASP A 156 4.91 -4.77 2.17
C ASP A 156 6.19 -3.97 2.42
N LEU A 157 6.17 -3.08 3.42
CA LEU A 157 7.34 -2.27 3.76
C LEU A 157 8.53 -3.13 4.18
N LEU A 158 8.29 -4.20 4.95
CA LEU A 158 9.32 -5.16 5.34
C LEU A 158 9.90 -5.91 4.13
N MET A 159 9.06 -6.37 3.20
CA MET A 159 9.51 -7.01 1.96
C MET A 159 10.35 -6.06 1.10
N MET A 160 9.86 -4.83 0.90
CA MET A 160 10.59 -3.83 0.12
C MET A 160 11.92 -3.45 0.77
N ALA A 161 11.95 -3.32 2.11
CA ALA A 161 13.18 -3.05 2.87
C ALA A 161 14.18 -4.21 2.79
N ALA A 162 13.74 -5.45 2.96
CA ALA A 162 14.60 -6.62 2.85
C ALA A 162 15.14 -6.78 1.42
N TRP A 163 14.30 -6.57 0.40
CA TRP A 163 14.73 -6.56 -1.00
C TRP A 163 15.75 -5.45 -1.29
N SER A 164 15.56 -4.25 -0.73
CA SER A 164 16.54 -3.16 -0.89
C SER A 164 17.95 -3.53 -0.37
N SER A 165 18.03 -4.40 0.65
CA SER A 165 19.31 -4.94 1.13
C SER A 165 19.93 -5.97 0.18
N VAL A 166 19.12 -6.70 -0.59
CA VAL A 166 19.59 -7.65 -1.61
C VAL A 166 20.15 -6.91 -2.83
N LEU A 167 19.53 -5.80 -3.22
CA LEU A 167 19.97 -5.00 -4.38
C LEU A 167 21.42 -4.54 -4.29
N ALA A 168 21.96 -4.36 -3.09
CA ALA A 168 23.38 -4.04 -2.89
C ALA A 168 24.34 -5.16 -3.34
N ALA A 169 23.84 -6.37 -3.61
CA ALA A 169 24.63 -7.55 -3.93
C ALA A 169 24.24 -8.22 -5.26
N VAL A 170 23.34 -7.61 -6.04
CA VAL A 170 22.83 -8.13 -7.32
C VAL A 170 22.95 -7.05 -8.39
N ASP A 171 23.65 -7.34 -9.48
CA ASP A 171 23.98 -6.35 -10.52
C ASP A 171 22.79 -6.00 -11.44
N ASP A 172 21.86 -6.93 -11.67
CA ASP A 172 20.66 -6.76 -12.52
C ASP A 172 19.35 -6.70 -11.70
N GLY A 173 19.46 -6.32 -10.42
CA GLY A 173 18.32 -6.20 -9.51
C GLY A 173 17.60 -4.86 -9.67
N GLU A 174 16.27 -4.90 -9.80
CA GLU A 174 15.44 -3.69 -9.83
C GLU A 174 14.71 -3.48 -8.50
N PRO A 175 14.44 -2.23 -8.05
CA PRO A 175 13.60 -1.97 -6.88
C PRO A 175 12.15 -2.40 -7.11
N ILE A 176 11.44 -2.77 -6.03
CA ILE A 176 9.98 -3.05 -6.14
C ILE A 176 9.30 -1.70 -6.39
N PRO A 177 8.43 -1.57 -7.42
CA PRO A 177 7.74 -0.31 -7.67
C PRO A 177 6.95 0.14 -6.44
N THR A 178 7.12 1.40 -6.04
CA THR A 178 6.40 1.98 -4.89
C THR A 178 4.89 2.03 -5.12
N SER A 179 4.46 2.05 -6.39
CA SER A 179 3.04 2.00 -6.73
C SER A 179 2.36 0.67 -6.39
N TYR A 180 3.12 -0.39 -6.08
CA TYR A 180 2.59 -1.70 -5.67
C TYR A 180 2.29 -1.76 -4.18
N PHE A 181 2.83 -0.81 -3.42
CA PHE A 181 2.71 -0.75 -1.97
C PHE A 181 1.25 -0.73 -1.50
N ALA A 182 0.92 -1.64 -0.59
CA ALA A 182 -0.39 -1.84 0.01
C ALA A 182 -1.52 -2.10 -1.03
N ARG A 183 -1.17 -2.77 -2.14
CA ARG A 183 -2.12 -3.18 -3.20
C ARG A 183 -2.10 -4.69 -3.35
N ASP A 184 -3.11 -5.33 -2.76
CA ASP A 184 -3.34 -6.77 -2.82
C ASP A 184 -2.04 -7.55 -2.54
N ASP A 185 -1.66 -8.46 -3.44
CA ASP A 185 -0.47 -9.31 -3.34
C ASP A 185 0.68 -8.89 -4.28
N ARG A 186 0.64 -7.67 -4.85
CA ARG A 186 1.59 -7.24 -5.89
C ARG A 186 3.04 -7.19 -5.40
N VAL A 187 3.29 -6.66 -4.20
CA VAL A 187 4.64 -6.62 -3.62
C VAL A 187 5.14 -8.04 -3.37
N TYR A 188 4.29 -8.92 -2.82
CA TYR A 188 4.66 -10.31 -2.58
C TYR A 188 5.01 -11.06 -3.86
N LYS A 189 4.19 -10.94 -4.91
CA LYS A 189 4.45 -11.60 -6.21
C LYS A 189 5.83 -11.22 -6.77
N VAL A 190 6.11 -9.92 -6.83
CA VAL A 190 7.40 -9.41 -7.34
C VAL A 190 8.55 -9.80 -6.40
N PHE A 191 8.34 -9.73 -5.09
CA PHE A 191 9.33 -10.14 -4.10
C PHE A 191 9.70 -11.62 -4.29
N ALA A 192 8.73 -12.52 -4.35
CA ALA A 192 8.94 -13.95 -4.52
C ALA A 192 9.63 -14.26 -5.86
N GLU A 193 9.14 -13.68 -6.97
CA GLU A 193 9.75 -13.83 -8.29
C GLU A 193 11.23 -13.43 -8.30
N ARG A 194 11.56 -12.30 -7.66
CA ARG A 194 12.94 -11.81 -7.58
C ARG A 194 13.83 -12.65 -6.66
N LEU A 195 13.28 -13.16 -5.56
CA LEU A 195 14.01 -14.12 -4.73
C LEU A 195 14.37 -15.38 -5.49
N ASP A 196 13.43 -15.92 -6.27
CA ASP A 196 13.65 -17.10 -7.10
C ASP A 196 14.66 -16.81 -8.22
N LYS A 197 14.52 -15.68 -8.92
CA LYS A 197 15.45 -15.25 -9.97
C LYS A 197 16.90 -15.11 -9.47
N HIS A 198 17.09 -14.62 -8.25
CA HIS A 198 18.42 -14.29 -7.71
C HIS A 198 18.89 -15.25 -6.60
N GLU A 199 18.27 -16.43 -6.45
CA GLU A 199 18.54 -17.37 -5.37
C GLU A 199 20.03 -17.71 -5.23
N ASN A 200 20.69 -18.03 -6.34
CA ASN A 200 22.11 -18.40 -6.37
C ASN A 200 23.03 -17.28 -5.89
N THR A 201 22.75 -16.04 -6.32
CA THR A 201 23.52 -14.86 -5.92
C THR A 201 23.30 -14.58 -4.44
N ILE A 202 22.04 -14.54 -3.98
CA ILE A 202 21.67 -14.35 -2.58
C ILE A 202 22.37 -15.39 -1.69
N ARG A 203 22.37 -16.67 -2.11
CA ARG A 203 23.02 -17.76 -1.36
C ARG A 203 24.52 -17.53 -1.19
N ARG A 204 25.20 -16.88 -2.15
CA ARG A 204 26.64 -16.61 -2.11
C ARG A 204 26.99 -15.31 -1.37
N THR A 205 26.22 -14.25 -1.57
CA THR A 205 26.60 -12.89 -1.17
C THR A 205 25.89 -12.38 0.09
N ALA A 206 24.64 -12.78 0.34
CA ALA A 206 23.88 -12.27 1.47
C ALA A 206 24.41 -12.82 2.81
N SER A 207 24.28 -12.01 3.87
CA SER A 207 24.61 -12.43 5.24
C SER A 207 23.67 -13.55 5.72
N LYS A 208 24.10 -14.33 6.73
CA LYS A 208 23.25 -15.36 7.35
C LYS A 208 21.92 -14.77 7.83
N ARG A 209 21.98 -13.59 8.45
CA ARG A 209 20.82 -12.84 8.92
C ARG A 209 19.87 -12.45 7.77
N LEU A 210 20.39 -11.88 6.69
CA LEU A 210 19.56 -11.48 5.56
C LEU A 210 18.87 -12.70 4.92
N LYS A 211 19.58 -13.82 4.73
CA LYS A 211 18.98 -15.07 4.21
C LYS A 211 17.83 -15.56 5.08
N TRP A 212 17.99 -15.54 6.40
CA TRP A 212 16.92 -15.89 7.33
C TRP A 212 15.74 -14.92 7.24
N GLN A 213 15.98 -13.61 7.20
CA GLN A 213 14.92 -12.60 7.05
C GLN A 213 14.10 -12.83 5.78
N LEU A 214 14.75 -13.06 4.64
CA LEU A 214 14.08 -13.33 3.37
C LEU A 214 13.21 -14.60 3.44
N ARG A 215 13.74 -15.66 4.08
CA ARG A 215 12.99 -16.91 4.28
C ARG A 215 11.79 -16.73 5.19
N VAL A 216 11.95 -16.03 6.33
CA VAL A 216 10.86 -15.74 7.28
C VAL A 216 9.77 -14.91 6.58
N LEU A 217 10.15 -13.85 5.88
CA LEU A 217 9.21 -13.01 5.13
C LEU A 217 8.43 -13.83 4.10
N ARG A 218 9.10 -14.65 3.29
CA ARG A 218 8.42 -15.51 2.30
C ARG A 218 7.46 -16.48 2.97
N ALA A 219 7.91 -17.22 3.97
CA ALA A 219 7.12 -18.26 4.62
C ALA A 219 5.87 -17.73 5.32
N VAL A 220 5.96 -16.59 6.01
CA VAL A 220 4.82 -15.99 6.71
C VAL A 220 3.76 -15.48 5.74
N ILE A 221 4.17 -14.93 4.60
CA ILE A 221 3.25 -14.30 3.63
C ILE A 221 2.63 -15.33 2.68
N GLU A 222 3.35 -16.39 2.34
CA GLU A 222 2.83 -17.48 1.50
C GLU A 222 1.66 -18.24 2.15
N GLY A 223 1.59 -18.25 3.49
CA GLY A 223 0.52 -18.87 4.25
C GLY A 223 -0.87 -18.35 3.85
N ARG A 224 -1.65 -19.20 3.15
CA ARG A 224 -2.97 -18.86 2.58
C ARG A 224 -4.06 -18.57 3.61
N ASN A 225 -3.90 -19.02 4.86
CA ASN A 225 -4.92 -18.93 5.90
C ASN A 225 -4.68 -17.83 6.94
N ASN A 226 -3.64 -16.99 6.77
CA ASN A 226 -3.31 -15.94 7.73
C ASN A 226 -3.86 -14.59 7.26
N THR A 227 -4.61 -13.91 8.13
CA THR A 227 -4.92 -12.48 7.96
C THR A 227 -3.64 -11.65 8.00
N TYR A 228 -3.64 -10.46 7.39
CA TYR A 228 -2.47 -9.58 7.46
C TYR A 228 -2.08 -9.24 8.90
N ARG A 229 -3.06 -9.04 9.79
CA ARG A 229 -2.80 -8.87 11.22
C ARG A 229 -2.02 -10.04 11.81
N ARG A 230 -2.43 -11.28 11.50
CA ARG A 230 -1.72 -12.48 11.96
C ARG A 230 -0.31 -12.56 11.37
N ARG A 231 -0.11 -12.14 10.12
CA ARG A 231 1.22 -12.07 9.50
C ARG A 231 2.13 -11.07 10.21
N VAL A 232 1.62 -9.90 10.59
CA VAL A 232 2.37 -8.91 11.38
C VAL A 232 2.76 -9.48 12.74
N GLU A 233 1.85 -10.16 13.44
CA GLU A 233 2.15 -10.81 14.73
C GLU A 233 3.25 -11.86 14.62
N LEU A 234 3.18 -12.74 13.60
CA LEU A 234 4.20 -13.75 13.35
C LEU A 234 5.55 -13.12 13.01
N LEU A 235 5.55 -12.09 12.16
CA LEU A 235 6.77 -11.37 11.82
C LEU A 235 7.36 -10.64 13.03
N ALA A 236 6.55 -10.03 13.90
CA ALA A 236 7.04 -9.41 15.13
C ALA A 236 7.67 -10.47 16.06
N GLY A 237 7.01 -11.63 16.19
CA GLY A 237 7.52 -12.77 16.95
C GLY A 237 8.92 -13.19 16.52
N GLU A 238 9.19 -13.24 15.21
CA GLU A 238 10.48 -13.62 14.64
C GLU A 238 11.49 -12.46 14.62
N LEU A 239 11.10 -11.31 14.08
CA LEU A 239 12.02 -10.22 13.70
C LEU A 239 12.24 -9.17 14.79
N ASP A 240 11.30 -9.00 15.74
CA ASP A 240 11.40 -8.01 16.82
C ASP A 240 11.73 -8.65 18.18
N THR A 241 11.23 -9.87 18.44
CA THR A 241 11.35 -10.52 19.76
C THR A 241 12.01 -11.90 19.74
N GLY A 242 12.22 -12.49 18.57
CA GLY A 242 12.75 -13.84 18.44
C GLY A 242 14.23 -13.93 18.81
N GLU A 243 14.75 -15.15 18.91
CA GLU A 243 16.20 -15.36 19.09
C GLU A 243 17.03 -14.80 17.92
N GLY A 244 16.39 -14.63 16.74
CA GLY A 244 17.07 -14.24 15.51
C GLY A 244 17.88 -15.39 14.92
N VAL A 245 18.84 -15.06 14.06
CA VAL A 245 19.92 -15.98 13.64
C VAL A 245 21.11 -15.80 14.55
#